data_AF-A0A5B8LS19-F1
#
_entry.id   AF-A0A5B8LS19-F1
#
_cell.length_a   1.000
_cell.length_b   1.000
_cell.length_c   1.000
_cell.angle_alpha   90.00
_cell.angle_beta   90.00
_cell.angle_gamma   90.00
#
_symmetry.space_group_name_H-M   'P 1'
#
loop_
_entity.id
_entity.type
_entity.pdbx_description
1 polymer ?
#
loop_
_entity_poly.entity_id
_entity_poly.type
_entity_poly.pdbx_seq_one_letter_code
_entity_poly.pdbx_strand_id
1 'polypeptide(L)'
;MSLIVKEVQVKGFQGYRQISVPMWDDVNFIIGRNGSGKTSFVRLLYASLNLDASELAQGQFQSLTVKFRNTESKRVPVLTIEKDTSRSNVLDIRFRPHSKAPITRYYVDEDDSESGRFRVTERNILAELLSRQNSISENIRPLSELRRTLRRNLQFSWLPLLRSRGVARRASEYYAADFADEPINRKIKELLSQITSFLAVLDTRVSEANKKFQRSVFVSYIRQGLFDVRALQRLNMRTEQSELLRMLNEMEYPISDIEGAIESFFQGAEQTKGSVIPGQPSLIKIDQIFLFDLGVQP
;
A
#
# COMPACT_ATOMS: atom_id res chain seq x y z
N MET A 1 -41.66 7.93 -3.17
CA MET A 1 -41.00 9.00 -3.94
C MET A 1 -39.53 8.67 -4.11
N SER A 2 -39.11 8.25 -5.30
CA SER A 2 -37.68 8.12 -5.63
C SER A 2 -37.22 9.31 -6.50
N LEU A 3 -36.10 9.92 -6.12
CA LEU A 3 -35.48 11.05 -6.81
C LEU A 3 -34.23 10.60 -7.56
N ILE A 4 -34.10 11.05 -8.80
CA ILE A 4 -32.95 10.78 -9.67
C ILE A 4 -32.30 12.12 -10.03
N VAL A 5 -30.97 12.22 -9.90
CA VAL A 5 -30.22 13.41 -10.31
C VAL A 5 -30.26 13.54 -11.83
N LYS A 6 -30.63 14.71 -12.35
CA LYS A 6 -30.72 14.98 -13.80
C LYS A 6 -29.72 16.00 -14.29
N GLU A 7 -29.38 16.97 -13.46
CA GLU A 7 -28.44 18.02 -13.86
C GLU A 7 -27.73 18.55 -12.63
N VAL A 8 -26.43 18.75 -12.75
CA VAL A 8 -25.59 19.37 -11.73
C VAL A 8 -24.92 20.60 -12.34
N GLN A 9 -25.17 21.76 -11.78
CA GLN A 9 -24.55 23.02 -12.17
C GLN A 9 -23.68 23.53 -11.03
N VAL A 10 -22.44 23.91 -11.32
CA VAL A 10 -21.54 24.50 -10.32
C VAL A 10 -20.91 25.75 -10.90
N LYS A 11 -21.00 26.87 -10.18
CA LYS A 11 -20.31 28.12 -10.46
C LYS A 11 -19.09 28.27 -9.54
N GLY A 12 -18.00 28.82 -10.08
CA GLY A 12 -16.75 29.01 -9.34
C GLY A 12 -16.05 27.70 -8.96
N PHE A 13 -16.30 26.61 -9.69
CA PHE A 13 -15.66 25.32 -9.47
C PHE A 13 -14.13 25.45 -9.62
N GLN A 14 -13.39 25.02 -8.59
CA GLN A 14 -11.93 25.24 -8.49
C GLN A 14 -11.52 26.73 -8.62
N GLY A 15 -12.40 27.63 -8.17
CA GLY A 15 -12.12 29.08 -8.10
C GLY A 15 -12.57 29.88 -9.32
N TYR A 16 -12.73 29.28 -10.50
CA TYR A 16 -13.01 30.05 -11.72
C TYR A 16 -13.91 29.37 -12.75
N ARG A 17 -14.13 28.05 -12.67
CA ARG A 17 -14.86 27.32 -13.72
C ARG A 17 -16.36 27.35 -13.46
N GLN A 18 -17.14 27.42 -14.53
CA GLN A 18 -18.56 27.11 -14.49
C GLN A 18 -18.79 25.81 -15.25
N ILE A 19 -19.43 24.85 -14.58
CA ILE A 19 -19.72 23.54 -15.15
C ILE A 19 -21.22 23.28 -15.09
N SER A 20 -21.75 22.73 -16.18
CA SER A 20 -23.11 22.20 -16.25
C SER A 20 -23.01 20.78 -16.78
N VAL A 21 -23.43 19.80 -15.97
CA VAL A 21 -23.30 18.38 -16.27
C VAL A 21 -24.69 17.76 -16.28
N PRO A 22 -25.24 17.44 -17.46
CA PRO A 22 -26.44 16.62 -17.55
C PRO A 22 -26.10 15.19 -17.13
N MET A 23 -27.04 14.54 -16.44
CA MET A 23 -26.89 13.17 -15.95
C MET A 23 -27.88 12.24 -16.66
N TRP A 24 -27.36 11.12 -17.15
CA TRP A 24 -28.11 9.99 -17.67
C TRP A 24 -28.67 9.15 -16.53
N ASP A 25 -29.76 8.43 -16.79
CA ASP A 25 -30.46 7.62 -15.78
C ASP A 25 -29.68 6.36 -15.37
N ASP A 26 -28.87 5.82 -16.28
CA ASP A 26 -28.19 4.55 -16.08
C ASP A 26 -26.74 4.75 -15.61
N VAL A 27 -25.85 5.15 -16.53
CA VAL A 27 -24.41 5.25 -16.27
C VAL A 27 -23.86 6.58 -16.79
N ASN A 28 -23.03 7.23 -15.98
CA ASN A 28 -22.37 8.49 -16.31
C ASN A 28 -20.85 8.31 -16.19
N PHE A 29 -20.12 8.58 -17.28
CA PHE A 29 -18.66 8.53 -17.29
C PHE A 29 -18.09 9.95 -17.21
N ILE A 30 -17.13 10.15 -16.30
CA ILE A 30 -16.41 11.41 -16.16
C ILE A 30 -14.96 11.18 -16.58
N ILE A 31 -14.61 11.64 -17.79
CA ILE A 31 -13.31 11.42 -18.42
C ILE A 31 -12.56 12.74 -18.52
N GLY A 32 -11.24 12.71 -18.37
CA GLY A 32 -10.39 13.89 -18.51
C GLY A 32 -8.98 13.63 -18.01
N ARG A 33 -8.05 14.56 -18.30
CA ARG A 33 -6.65 14.47 -17.87
C ARG A 33 -6.50 14.50 -16.34
N ASN A 34 -5.39 13.98 -15.81
CA ASN A 34 -5.09 14.11 -14.38
C ASN A 34 -5.06 15.60 -13.97
N GLY A 35 -5.53 15.90 -12.76
CA GLY A 35 -5.70 17.28 -12.29
C GLY A 35 -6.91 18.04 -12.86
N SER A 36 -7.69 17.47 -13.79
CA SER A 36 -8.84 18.17 -14.40
C SER A 36 -10.03 18.44 -13.46
N GLY A 37 -9.97 17.98 -12.21
CA GLY A 37 -11.01 18.20 -11.20
C GLY A 37 -12.08 17.11 -11.09
N LYS A 38 -11.96 15.97 -11.78
CA LYS A 38 -12.94 14.87 -11.73
C LYS A 38 -13.27 14.44 -10.30
N THR A 39 -12.26 14.09 -9.51
CA THR A 39 -12.44 13.69 -8.10
C THR A 39 -13.07 14.81 -7.28
N SER A 40 -12.68 16.07 -7.51
CA SER A 40 -13.23 17.23 -6.82
C SER A 40 -14.72 17.44 -7.13
N PHE A 41 -15.12 17.25 -8.39
CA PHE A 41 -16.51 17.35 -8.81
C PHE A 41 -17.36 16.25 -8.16
N VAL A 42 -16.88 15.01 -8.20
CA VAL A 42 -17.64 13.89 -7.63
C VAL A 42 -17.73 14.03 -6.10
N ARG A 43 -16.65 14.46 -5.42
CA ARG A 43 -16.70 14.77 -3.98
C ARG A 43 -17.68 15.89 -3.67
N LEU A 44 -17.69 16.96 -4.47
CA LEU A 44 -18.63 18.06 -4.28
C LEU A 44 -20.08 17.61 -4.46
N LEU A 45 -20.35 16.75 -5.46
CA LEU A 45 -21.65 16.13 -5.65
C LEU A 45 -22.02 15.25 -4.45
N TYR A 46 -21.12 14.38 -3.99
CA TYR A 46 -21.29 13.55 -2.78
C TYR A 46 -21.66 14.40 -1.55
N ALA A 47 -20.89 15.46 -1.28
CA ALA A 47 -21.11 16.35 -0.15
C ALA A 47 -22.47 17.06 -0.26
N SER A 48 -22.86 17.48 -1.47
CA SER A 48 -24.16 18.14 -1.70
C SER A 48 -25.35 17.21 -1.48
N LEU A 49 -25.25 15.94 -1.88
CA LEU A 49 -26.33 14.96 -1.72
C LEU A 49 -26.47 14.49 -0.27
N ASN A 50 -25.35 14.40 0.47
CA ASN A 50 -25.34 14.10 1.90
C ASN A 50 -25.63 15.30 2.79
N LEU A 51 -25.61 16.51 2.23
CA LEU A 51 -25.67 17.78 2.95
C LEU A 51 -24.58 17.87 4.03
N ASP A 52 -23.36 17.45 3.69
CA ASP A 52 -22.20 17.57 4.58
C ASP A 52 -21.71 19.02 4.56
N ALA A 53 -22.18 19.80 5.54
CA ALA A 53 -21.84 21.22 5.64
C ALA A 53 -20.32 21.45 5.82
N SER A 54 -19.60 20.52 6.45
CA SER A 54 -18.16 20.64 6.67
C SER A 54 -17.38 20.50 5.35
N GLU A 55 -17.67 19.44 4.58
CA GLU A 55 -17.06 19.24 3.26
C GLU A 55 -17.45 20.35 2.28
N LEU A 56 -18.71 20.79 2.29
CA LEU A 56 -19.19 21.90 1.47
C LEU A 56 -18.50 23.22 1.83
N ALA A 57 -18.31 23.52 3.12
CA ALA A 57 -17.63 24.74 3.55
C ALA A 57 -16.16 24.79 3.08
N GLN A 58 -15.48 23.65 3.04
CA GLN A 58 -14.08 23.55 2.58
C GLN A 58 -13.95 23.51 1.05
N GLY A 59 -14.97 23.06 0.32
CA GLY A 59 -14.93 22.91 -1.13
C GLY A 59 -14.69 24.23 -1.91
N GLN A 60 -14.02 24.18 -3.05
CA GLN A 60 -13.82 25.37 -3.90
C GLN A 60 -14.95 25.53 -4.93
N PHE A 61 -16.01 26.25 -4.54
CA PHE A 61 -17.14 26.64 -5.39
C PHE A 61 -17.84 27.89 -4.83
N GLN A 62 -18.61 28.59 -5.67
CA GLN A 62 -19.44 29.73 -5.28
C GLN A 62 -20.91 29.30 -5.10
N SER A 63 -21.45 28.59 -6.10
CA SER A 63 -22.80 28.05 -6.03
C SER A 63 -22.90 26.69 -6.70
N LEU A 64 -23.77 25.84 -6.17
CA LEU A 64 -24.07 24.52 -6.69
C LEU A 64 -25.59 24.35 -6.76
N THR A 65 -26.08 23.86 -7.90
CA THR A 65 -27.50 23.55 -8.09
C THR A 65 -27.63 22.13 -8.61
N VAL A 66 -28.40 21.31 -7.90
CA VAL A 66 -28.75 19.94 -8.30
C VAL A 66 -30.23 19.91 -8.64
N LYS A 67 -30.54 19.52 -9.87
CA LYS A 67 -31.91 19.27 -10.31
C LYS A 67 -32.20 17.78 -10.27
N PHE A 68 -33.35 17.44 -9.71
CA PHE A 68 -33.83 16.07 -9.61
C PHE A 68 -35.03 15.84 -10.52
N ARG A 69 -35.24 14.60 -10.93
CA ARG A 69 -36.50 14.10 -11.47
C ARG A 69 -37.14 13.18 -10.43
N ASN A 70 -38.42 13.40 -10.15
CA ASN A 70 -39.21 12.45 -9.39
C ASN A 70 -39.71 11.33 -10.33
N THR A 71 -39.57 10.08 -9.90
CA THR A 71 -40.02 8.89 -10.64
C THR A 71 -41.55 8.76 -10.65
N GLU A 72 -42.22 9.19 -9.59
CA GLU A 72 -43.67 9.08 -9.40
C GLU A 72 -44.44 10.31 -9.91
N SER A 73 -43.76 11.44 -10.15
CA SER A 73 -44.41 12.68 -10.57
C SER A 73 -43.56 13.50 -11.53
N LYS A 74 -44.19 14.30 -12.38
CA LYS A 74 -43.51 15.26 -13.28
C LYS A 74 -42.87 16.45 -12.53
N ARG A 75 -42.75 16.39 -11.21
CA ARG A 75 -42.16 17.45 -10.39
C ARG A 75 -40.64 17.40 -10.52
N VAL A 76 -40.02 18.58 -10.57
CA VAL A 76 -38.58 18.77 -10.62
C VAL A 76 -38.13 19.46 -9.32
N PRO A 77 -37.71 18.68 -8.31
CA PRO A 77 -37.08 19.25 -7.13
C PRO A 77 -35.73 19.87 -7.49
N VAL A 78 -35.38 20.93 -6.78
CA VAL A 78 -34.11 21.65 -6.96
C VAL A 78 -33.49 21.90 -5.60
N LEU A 79 -32.23 21.48 -5.45
CA LEU A 79 -31.36 21.83 -4.33
C LEU A 79 -30.37 22.90 -4.80
N THR A 80 -30.28 23.99 -4.07
CA THR A 80 -29.34 25.08 -4.33
C THR A 80 -28.51 25.32 -3.07
N ILE A 81 -27.19 25.37 -3.23
CA ILE A 81 -26.23 25.61 -2.17
C ILE A 81 -25.34 26.77 -2.61
N GLU A 82 -25.32 27.84 -1.84
CA GLU A 82 -24.54 29.04 -2.12
C GLU A 82 -23.59 29.36 -0.97
N LYS A 83 -22.38 29.78 -1.31
CA LYS A 83 -21.44 30.36 -0.35
C LYS A 83 -21.64 31.86 -0.31
N ASP A 84 -21.96 32.37 0.88
CA ASP A 84 -21.96 33.81 1.07
C ASP A 84 -20.51 34.32 0.99
N THR A 85 -20.26 35.17 0.00
CA THR A 85 -18.93 35.76 -0.24
C THR A 85 -18.66 36.92 0.72
N SER A 86 -19.72 37.54 1.27
CA SER A 86 -19.62 38.69 2.17
C SER A 86 -19.43 38.27 3.64
N ARG A 87 -19.96 37.11 4.03
CA ARG A 87 -19.85 36.58 5.39
C ARG A 87 -19.12 35.24 5.34
N SER A 88 -17.82 35.29 5.60
CA SER A 88 -16.90 34.15 5.51
C SER A 88 -17.51 32.83 6.01
N ASN A 89 -17.56 31.84 5.13
CA ASN A 89 -17.99 30.46 5.39
C ASN A 89 -19.45 30.26 5.82
N VAL A 90 -20.40 31.16 5.49
CA VAL A 90 -21.84 30.84 5.62
C VAL A 90 -22.29 30.07 4.37
N LEU A 91 -22.97 28.94 4.57
CA LEU A 91 -23.66 28.21 3.52
C LEU A 91 -25.14 28.55 3.56
N ASP A 92 -25.68 29.06 2.46
CA ASP A 92 -27.12 29.18 2.24
C ASP A 92 -27.61 27.95 1.48
N ILE A 93 -28.38 27.10 2.16
CA ILE A 93 -28.93 25.86 1.59
C ILE A 93 -30.43 26.07 1.36
N ARG A 94 -30.85 25.98 0.11
CA ARG A 94 -32.23 26.16 -0.34
C ARG A 94 -32.73 24.90 -1.03
N PHE A 95 -33.92 24.44 -0.65
CA PHE A 95 -34.59 23.34 -1.34
C PHE A 95 -35.97 23.75 -1.81
N ARG A 96 -36.26 23.42 -3.06
CA ARG A 96 -37.57 23.61 -3.69
C ARG A 96 -38.09 22.24 -4.15
N PRO A 97 -39.17 21.69 -3.57
CA PRO A 97 -39.65 20.35 -3.93
C PRO A 97 -40.31 20.26 -5.31
N HIS A 98 -40.87 21.37 -5.83
CA HIS A 98 -41.36 21.47 -7.21
C HIS A 98 -41.42 22.93 -7.67
N SER A 99 -41.52 23.20 -8.97
CA SER A 99 -41.45 24.55 -9.55
C SER A 99 -42.37 25.59 -8.89
N LYS A 100 -43.59 25.18 -8.51
CA LYS A 100 -44.59 26.05 -7.84
C LYS A 100 -44.51 26.08 -6.29
N ALA A 101 -43.59 25.35 -5.67
CA ALA A 101 -43.51 25.26 -4.21
C ALA A 101 -42.70 26.44 -3.64
N PRO A 102 -43.00 26.87 -2.41
CA PRO A 102 -42.17 27.83 -1.72
C PRO A 102 -40.75 27.27 -1.54
N ILE A 103 -39.76 28.15 -1.66
CA ILE A 103 -38.36 27.81 -1.36
C ILE A 103 -38.25 27.72 0.16
N THR A 104 -37.69 26.62 0.66
CA THR A 104 -37.39 26.46 2.09
C THR A 104 -35.89 26.67 2.28
N ARG A 105 -35.51 27.52 3.24
CA ARG A 105 -34.11 27.75 3.63
C ARG A 105 -33.75 26.85 4.80
N TYR A 106 -32.53 26.32 4.79
CA TYR A 106 -32.04 25.42 5.82
C TYR A 106 -30.79 25.97 6.47
N TYR A 107 -30.75 25.93 7.80
CA TYR A 107 -29.58 26.32 8.59
C TYR A 107 -28.87 25.08 9.14
N VAL A 108 -27.56 25.18 9.33
CA VAL A 108 -26.72 24.09 9.86
C VAL A 108 -26.90 24.02 11.37
N ASP A 109 -27.40 22.89 11.88
CA ASP A 109 -27.60 22.66 13.32
C ASP A 109 -26.29 22.28 14.03
N GLU A 110 -26.27 22.31 15.37
CA GLU A 110 -25.10 21.93 16.19
C GLU A 110 -24.64 20.48 15.94
N ASP A 111 -25.58 19.56 15.72
CA ASP A 111 -25.33 18.15 15.42
C ASP A 111 -24.56 17.92 14.10
N ASP A 112 -24.61 18.88 13.19
CA ASP A 112 -23.92 18.81 11.89
C ASP A 112 -22.52 19.45 11.96
N SER A 113 -22.11 19.95 13.14
CA SER A 113 -20.79 20.54 13.40
C SER A 113 -19.86 19.58 14.13
N GLU A 114 -19.44 18.49 13.49
CA GLU A 114 -18.48 17.54 14.09
C GLU A 114 -17.10 18.16 14.42
N SER A 115 -16.84 19.38 13.98
CA SER A 115 -15.64 20.14 14.32
C SER A 115 -16.04 21.36 15.14
N GLY A 116 -15.68 21.38 16.43
CA GLY A 116 -15.79 22.53 17.34
C GLY A 116 -14.99 23.79 16.95
N ARG A 117 -14.80 24.02 15.64
CA ARG A 117 -14.23 25.22 15.01
C ARG A 117 -15.30 26.09 14.33
N PHE A 118 -16.50 25.56 14.11
CA PHE A 118 -17.66 26.38 13.76
C PHE A 118 -18.41 26.65 15.06
N ARG A 119 -18.25 27.84 15.65
CA ARG A 119 -19.14 28.30 16.71
C ARG A 119 -20.55 28.46 16.12
N VAL A 120 -21.32 27.38 16.15
CA VAL A 120 -22.74 27.35 15.74
C VAL A 120 -23.57 28.34 16.56
N THR A 121 -23.12 28.64 17.79
CA THR A 121 -23.78 29.52 18.76
C THR A 121 -24.01 30.95 18.26
N GLU A 122 -23.12 31.54 17.46
CA GLU A 122 -23.32 32.92 16.94
C GLU A 122 -24.21 32.98 15.69
N ARG A 123 -24.34 31.87 14.94
CA ARG A 123 -25.15 31.83 13.71
C ARG A 123 -26.62 31.53 13.95
N ASN A 124 -26.94 30.74 14.97
CA ASN A 124 -28.33 30.45 15.31
C ASN A 124 -29.06 31.69 15.84
N ILE A 125 -28.37 32.54 16.61
CA ILE A 125 -28.91 33.81 17.11
C ILE A 125 -29.17 34.79 15.93
N LEU A 126 -28.29 34.82 14.93
CA LEU A 126 -28.46 35.65 13.74
C LEU A 126 -29.56 35.15 12.80
N ALA A 127 -29.69 33.84 12.62
CA ALA A 127 -30.81 33.24 11.87
C ALA A 127 -32.15 33.56 12.55
N GLU A 128 -32.20 33.48 13.88
CA GLU A 128 -33.38 33.85 14.67
C GLU A 128 -33.67 35.37 14.60
N LEU A 129 -32.65 36.23 14.68
CA LEU A 129 -32.80 37.68 14.57
C LEU A 129 -33.23 38.14 13.16
N LEU A 130 -32.68 37.52 12.10
CA LEU A 130 -33.06 37.82 10.71
C LEU A 130 -34.49 37.36 10.39
N SER A 131 -34.95 36.28 11.03
CA SER A 131 -36.34 35.82 10.95
C SER A 131 -37.32 36.80 11.60
N ARG A 132 -36.85 37.57 12.61
CA ARG A 132 -37.66 38.59 13.30
C ARG A 132 -37.69 39.94 12.58
N GLN A 133 -36.64 40.28 11.82
CA GLN A 133 -36.48 41.61 11.23
C GLN A 133 -37.02 41.71 9.79
N ASN A 134 -37.02 40.61 9.04
CA ASN A 134 -37.62 40.58 7.70
C ASN A 134 -38.98 39.89 7.77
N SER A 135 -40.03 40.69 7.55
CA SER A 135 -41.42 40.27 7.27
C SER A 135 -41.56 39.54 5.92
N ILE A 136 -40.69 38.55 5.67
CA ILE A 136 -40.81 37.62 4.56
C ILE A 136 -40.91 36.22 5.17
N SER A 137 -42.08 35.63 4.96
CA SER A 137 -42.50 34.26 5.26
C SER A 137 -41.58 33.19 4.64
N GLU A 138 -40.29 33.19 4.95
CA GLU A 138 -39.39 32.10 4.59
C GLU A 138 -39.44 31.05 5.70
N ASN A 139 -39.95 29.86 5.33
CA ASN A 139 -39.89 28.68 6.18
C ASN A 139 -38.42 28.31 6.37
N ILE A 140 -37.81 28.78 7.45
CA ILE A 140 -36.47 28.39 7.86
C ILE A 140 -36.59 27.10 8.67
N ARG A 141 -35.83 26.08 8.29
CA ARG A 141 -35.90 24.74 8.90
C ARG A 141 -34.50 24.19 9.21
N PRO A 142 -34.38 23.28 10.18
CA PRO A 142 -33.11 22.61 10.47
C PRO A 142 -32.63 21.75 9.29
N LEU A 143 -31.33 21.76 8.96
CA LEU A 143 -30.74 20.97 7.87
C LEU A 143 -30.98 19.46 8.04
N SER A 144 -31.04 19.00 9.29
CA SER A 144 -31.32 17.61 9.64
C SER A 144 -32.65 17.10 9.05
N GLU A 145 -33.67 17.94 8.90
CA GLU A 145 -34.95 17.60 8.28
C GLU A 145 -34.82 17.36 6.77
N LEU A 146 -34.07 18.25 6.08
CA LEU A 146 -33.80 18.07 4.65
C LEU A 146 -32.98 16.81 4.42
N ARG A 147 -31.96 16.55 5.25
CA ARG A 147 -31.13 15.34 5.16
C ARG A 147 -31.96 14.07 5.31
N ARG A 148 -32.88 14.02 6.27
CA ARG A 148 -33.84 12.91 6.43
C ARG A 148 -34.73 12.76 5.20
N THR A 149 -35.17 13.87 4.60
CA THR A 149 -36.04 13.85 3.43
C THR A 149 -35.29 13.41 2.16
N LEU A 150 -34.07 13.90 1.93
CA LEU A 150 -33.23 13.45 0.83
C LEU A 150 -32.84 11.98 1.00
N ARG A 151 -32.35 11.55 2.16
CA ARG A 151 -31.98 10.13 2.40
C ARG A 151 -33.13 9.15 2.20
N ARG A 152 -34.36 9.53 2.54
CA ARG A 152 -35.55 8.68 2.30
C ARG A 152 -35.88 8.54 0.81
N ASN A 153 -35.59 9.56 0.01
CA ASN A 153 -36.03 9.63 -1.38
C ASN A 153 -34.87 9.41 -2.39
N LEU A 154 -33.62 9.51 -1.97
CA LEU A 154 -32.41 9.23 -2.75
C LEU A 154 -31.74 7.98 -2.19
N GLN A 155 -31.73 6.92 -2.99
CA GLN A 155 -30.86 5.77 -2.73
C GLN A 155 -29.45 6.12 -3.21
N PHE A 156 -28.61 6.52 -2.27
CA PHE A 156 -27.25 6.91 -2.54
C PHE A 156 -26.28 5.93 -1.88
N SER A 157 -25.50 5.24 -2.69
CA SER A 157 -24.39 4.40 -2.22
C SER A 157 -23.09 4.95 -2.81
N TRP A 158 -22.16 5.28 -1.93
CA TRP A 158 -20.81 5.66 -2.32
C TRP A 158 -19.89 4.48 -2.12
N LEU A 159 -19.52 3.82 -3.22
CA LEU A 159 -18.57 2.73 -3.21
C LEU A 159 -17.22 3.23 -3.76
N PRO A 160 -16.30 3.71 -2.92
CA PRO A 160 -14.96 4.01 -3.37
C PRO A 160 -14.27 2.69 -3.69
N LEU A 161 -14.22 2.33 -4.97
CA LEU A 161 -13.64 1.05 -5.41
C LEU A 161 -12.14 0.93 -5.11
N LEU A 162 -11.45 2.05 -4.87
CA LEU A 162 -10.14 2.16 -4.21
C LEU A 162 -9.80 3.66 -4.11
N ARG A 163 -9.50 4.13 -2.90
CA ARG A 163 -8.69 5.31 -2.54
C ARG A 163 -8.75 5.39 -1.03
N SER A 164 -7.60 5.31 -0.37
CA SER A 164 -7.50 5.34 1.10
C SER A 164 -8.43 6.41 1.66
N ARG A 165 -9.15 6.07 2.73
CA ARG A 165 -9.71 7.07 3.64
C ARG A 165 -8.52 7.81 4.28
N GLY A 166 -7.95 8.75 3.54
CA GLY A 166 -7.21 9.86 4.12
C GLY A 166 -8.23 10.77 4.77
N VAL A 167 -8.80 10.36 5.90
CA VAL A 167 -9.38 11.30 6.84
C VAL A 167 -8.19 12.09 7.36
N ALA A 168 -7.87 13.23 6.72
CA ALA A 168 -6.96 14.20 7.31
C ALA A 168 -7.64 14.68 8.59
N ARG A 169 -7.25 14.09 9.74
CA ARG A 169 -7.84 14.41 11.04
C ARG A 169 -7.40 15.78 11.56
N ARG A 170 -6.56 16.53 10.82
CA ARG A 170 -6.01 17.83 11.23
C ARG A 170 -5.89 18.80 10.06
N ALA A 171 -6.41 20.02 10.26
CA ALA A 171 -6.36 21.10 9.26
C ALA A 171 -4.94 21.65 8.97
N SER A 172 -3.90 21.22 9.69
CA SER A 172 -2.51 21.66 9.48
C SER A 172 -1.79 20.89 8.38
N GLU A 173 -2.36 19.81 7.85
CA GLU A 173 -1.71 18.95 6.86
C GLU A 173 -1.98 19.36 5.41
N TYR A 174 -2.70 20.46 5.17
CA TYR A 174 -3.01 20.94 3.81
C TYR A 174 -1.78 21.40 3.00
N TYR A 175 -0.62 21.52 3.66
CA TYR A 175 0.68 21.78 3.02
C TYR A 175 1.62 20.55 3.00
N ALA A 176 1.21 19.40 3.54
CA ALA A 176 2.01 18.19 3.44
C ALA A 176 1.73 17.51 2.10
N ALA A 177 2.66 17.66 1.15
CA ALA A 177 2.71 16.94 -0.12
C ALA A 177 2.79 15.40 0.05
N ASP A 178 2.81 14.89 1.29
CA ASP A 178 3.05 13.47 1.62
C ASP A 178 1.77 12.63 1.83
N PHE A 179 0.56 13.20 1.70
CA PHE A 179 -0.70 12.44 1.86
C PHE A 179 -1.15 11.63 0.62
N ALA A 180 -0.20 11.20 -0.21
CA ALA A 180 -0.49 10.39 -1.38
C ALA A 180 0.38 9.13 -1.48
N ASP A 181 0.75 8.50 -0.37
CA ASP A 181 1.20 7.11 -0.44
C ASP A 181 -0.04 6.23 -0.68
N GLU A 182 -0.36 6.04 -1.96
CA GLU A 182 -1.48 5.25 -2.43
C GLU A 182 -1.42 3.85 -1.78
N PRO A 183 -2.54 3.26 -1.32
CA PRO A 183 -2.51 1.94 -0.68
C PRO A 183 -1.88 0.85 -1.56
N ILE A 184 -1.91 1.05 -2.88
CA ILE A 184 -1.18 0.26 -3.86
C ILE A 184 0.34 0.42 -3.67
N ASN A 185 0.84 1.65 -3.55
CA ASN A 185 2.26 1.93 -3.30
C ASN A 185 2.72 1.34 -1.96
N ARG A 186 1.88 1.42 -0.92
CA ARG A 186 2.17 0.76 0.36
C ARG A 186 2.28 -0.76 0.19
N LYS A 187 1.38 -1.38 -0.58
CA LYS A 187 1.43 -2.83 -0.82
C LYS A 187 2.63 -3.23 -1.68
N ILE A 188 3.00 -2.40 -2.65
CA ILE A 188 4.21 -2.59 -3.47
C ILE A 188 5.46 -2.52 -2.58
N LYS A 189 5.56 -1.54 -1.68
CA LYS A 189 6.68 -1.44 -0.73
C LYS A 189 6.76 -2.65 0.19
N GLU A 190 5.62 -3.13 0.69
CA GLU A 190 5.55 -4.34 1.52
C GLU A 190 6.02 -5.59 0.76
N LEU A 191 5.56 -5.77 -0.48
CA LEU A 191 5.97 -6.90 -1.33
C LEU A 191 7.46 -6.82 -1.69
N LEU A 192 7.98 -5.64 -2.01
CA LEU A 192 9.40 -5.44 -2.26
C LEU A 192 10.23 -5.85 -1.04
N SER A 193 9.83 -5.40 0.16
CA SER A 193 10.49 -5.79 1.40
C SER A 193 10.46 -7.30 1.61
N GLN A 194 9.33 -7.97 1.36
CA GLN A 194 9.21 -9.43 1.49
C GLN A 194 10.11 -10.17 0.50
N ILE A 195 10.18 -9.70 -0.75
CA ILE A 195 11.06 -10.27 -1.78
C ILE A 195 12.53 -10.09 -1.39
N THR A 196 12.94 -8.92 -0.92
CA THR A 196 14.32 -8.67 -0.49
C THR A 196 14.72 -9.58 0.67
N SER A 197 13.85 -9.73 1.68
CA SER A 197 14.09 -10.67 2.78
C SER A 197 14.18 -12.12 2.29
N PHE A 198 13.31 -12.52 1.35
CA PHE A 198 13.34 -13.85 0.77
C PHE A 198 14.63 -14.13 -0.03
N LEU A 199 15.11 -13.16 -0.82
CA LEU A 199 16.37 -13.27 -1.55
C LEU A 199 17.57 -13.41 -0.61
N ALA A 200 17.60 -12.65 0.49
CA ALA A 200 18.67 -12.80 1.50
C ALA A 200 18.68 -14.20 2.14
N VAL A 201 17.50 -14.77 2.42
CA VAL A 201 17.38 -16.15 2.91
C VAL A 201 17.84 -17.16 1.86
N LEU A 202 17.50 -16.95 0.59
CA LEU A 202 17.96 -17.80 -0.51
C LEU A 202 19.49 -17.76 -0.65
N ASP A 203 20.10 -16.57 -0.63
CA ASP A 203 21.56 -16.42 -0.74
C ASP A 203 22.29 -17.15 0.40
N THR A 204 21.73 -17.08 1.62
CA THR A 204 22.26 -17.81 2.78
C THR A 204 22.21 -19.33 2.53
N ARG A 205 21.07 -19.85 2.04
CA ARG A 205 20.92 -21.28 1.72
C ARG A 205 21.83 -21.74 0.58
N VAL A 206 22.01 -20.91 -0.45
CA VAL A 206 22.93 -21.21 -1.56
C VAL A 206 24.37 -21.24 -1.06
N SER A 207 24.77 -20.30 -0.20
CA SER A 207 26.09 -20.28 0.41
C SER A 207 26.34 -21.54 1.26
N GLU A 208 25.38 -21.95 2.08
CA GLU A 208 25.45 -23.19 2.85
C GLU A 208 25.55 -24.43 1.95
N ALA A 209 24.76 -24.49 0.88
CA ALA A 209 24.79 -25.59 -0.08
C ALA A 209 26.14 -25.64 -0.82
N ASN A 210 26.69 -24.50 -1.23
CA ASN A 210 28.01 -24.42 -1.84
C ASN A 210 29.12 -24.85 -0.88
N LYS A 211 29.07 -24.41 0.39
CA LYS A 211 30.01 -24.87 1.42
C LYS A 211 29.94 -26.38 1.58
N LYS A 212 28.74 -26.97 1.67
CA LYS A 212 28.54 -28.43 1.74
C LYS A 212 29.07 -29.16 0.51
N PHE A 213 28.83 -28.61 -0.69
CA PHE A 213 29.32 -29.19 -1.93
C PHE A 213 30.86 -29.16 -1.99
N GLN A 214 31.48 -28.00 -1.74
CA GLN A 214 32.93 -27.85 -1.71
C GLN A 214 33.56 -28.81 -0.69
N ARG A 215 32.96 -28.94 0.50
CA ARG A 215 33.36 -29.95 1.49
C ARG A 215 33.30 -31.37 0.92
N SER A 216 32.19 -31.75 0.29
CA SER A 216 32.02 -33.10 -0.26
C SER A 216 33.03 -33.42 -1.37
N VAL A 217 33.31 -32.45 -2.24
CA VAL A 217 34.30 -32.59 -3.32
C VAL A 217 35.71 -32.73 -2.74
N PHE A 218 36.06 -31.91 -1.76
CA PHE A 218 37.36 -31.95 -1.11
C PHE A 218 37.61 -33.30 -0.39
N VAL A 219 36.63 -33.79 0.36
CA VAL A 219 36.70 -35.12 1.00
C VAL A 219 36.83 -36.23 -0.04
N SER A 220 36.13 -36.12 -1.17
CA SER A 220 36.25 -37.08 -2.27
C SER A 220 37.68 -37.10 -2.85
N TYR A 221 38.34 -35.94 -2.99
CA TYR A 221 39.72 -35.87 -3.47
C TYR A 221 40.71 -36.52 -2.49
N ILE A 222 40.57 -36.28 -1.18
CA ILE A 222 41.43 -36.90 -0.16
C ILE A 222 41.23 -38.43 -0.17
N ARG A 223 39.98 -38.89 -0.22
CA ARG A 223 39.64 -40.33 -0.21
C ARG A 223 40.11 -41.07 -1.47
N GLN A 224 40.11 -40.40 -2.63
CA GLN A 224 40.52 -41.02 -3.90
C GLN A 224 42.05 -41.19 -4.03
N GLY A 225 42.86 -40.56 -3.18
CA GLY A 225 44.30 -40.81 -3.12
C GLY A 225 44.99 -40.71 -4.48
N LEU A 226 44.62 -39.72 -5.31
CA LEU A 226 45.22 -39.54 -6.63
C LEU A 226 46.61 -38.94 -6.47
N PHE A 227 47.63 -39.80 -6.45
CA PHE A 227 49.03 -39.39 -6.28
C PHE A 227 49.69 -39.06 -7.62
N ASP A 228 50.32 -37.87 -7.72
CA ASP A 228 51.49 -37.71 -8.57
C ASP A 228 52.74 -37.96 -7.73
N VAL A 229 53.36 -39.13 -7.95
CA VAL A 229 54.53 -39.62 -7.19
C VAL A 229 55.70 -38.63 -7.21
N ARG A 230 55.78 -37.77 -8.24
CA ARG A 230 56.82 -36.74 -8.36
C ARG A 230 56.58 -35.53 -7.45
N ALA A 231 55.33 -35.23 -7.13
CA ALA A 231 54.98 -34.13 -6.23
C ALA A 231 55.29 -34.48 -4.76
N LEU A 232 55.10 -35.74 -4.36
CA LEU A 232 55.34 -36.23 -2.98
C LEU A 232 56.81 -36.12 -2.53
N GLN A 233 57.77 -36.13 -3.45
CA GLN A 233 59.19 -36.01 -3.12
C GLN A 233 59.60 -34.59 -2.72
N ARG A 234 58.86 -33.56 -3.16
CA ARG A 234 59.17 -32.14 -2.90
C ARG A 234 58.45 -31.59 -1.67
N LEU A 235 57.46 -32.30 -1.17
CA LEU A 235 56.61 -31.85 -0.07
C LEU A 235 57.18 -32.28 1.29
N ASN A 236 57.13 -31.34 2.23
CA ASN A 236 57.48 -31.58 3.62
C ASN A 236 56.21 -31.97 4.36
N MET A 237 56.04 -33.28 4.62
CA MET A 237 54.75 -33.88 5.00
C MET A 237 54.15 -33.30 6.29
N ARG A 238 55.00 -32.92 7.25
CA ARG A 238 54.55 -32.35 8.53
C ARG A 238 54.01 -30.93 8.40
N THR A 239 54.58 -30.12 7.50
CA THR A 239 54.09 -28.74 7.29
C THR A 239 52.80 -28.76 6.49
N GLU A 240 52.72 -29.59 5.45
CA GLU A 240 51.51 -29.79 4.64
C GLU A 240 50.35 -30.34 5.47
N GLN A 241 50.59 -31.31 6.36
CA GLN A 241 49.56 -31.80 7.28
C GLN A 241 49.02 -30.69 8.20
N SER A 242 49.90 -29.81 8.71
CA SER A 242 49.49 -28.69 9.55
C SER A 242 48.71 -27.61 8.77
N GLU A 243 49.06 -27.36 7.50
CA GLU A 243 48.32 -26.43 6.64
C GLU A 243 46.96 -26.99 6.20
N LEU A 244 46.87 -28.29 5.93
CA LEU A 244 45.62 -28.97 5.63
C LEU A 244 44.65 -28.93 6.82
N LEU A 245 45.14 -29.19 8.02
CA LEU A 245 44.34 -29.06 9.24
C LEU A 245 43.91 -27.60 9.48
N ARG A 246 44.76 -26.62 9.14
CA ARG A 246 44.41 -25.20 9.20
C ARG A 246 43.30 -24.83 8.21
N MET A 247 43.40 -25.29 6.96
CA MET A 247 42.37 -25.08 5.94
C MET A 247 41.04 -25.75 6.29
N LEU A 248 41.08 -26.96 6.86
CA LEU A 248 39.88 -27.68 7.31
C LEU A 248 39.19 -26.99 8.49
N ASN A 249 39.96 -26.41 9.39
CA ASN A 249 39.44 -25.61 10.50
C ASN A 249 38.84 -24.28 10.00
N GLU A 250 39.49 -23.63 9.03
CA GLU A 250 38.98 -22.41 8.36
C GLU A 250 37.69 -22.68 7.54
N MET A 251 37.50 -23.92 7.07
CA MET A 251 36.29 -24.40 6.40
C MET A 251 35.17 -24.84 7.38
N GLU A 252 35.36 -24.67 8.70
CA GLU A 252 34.45 -25.07 9.78
C GLU A 252 34.03 -26.56 9.70
N TYR A 253 34.98 -27.45 9.37
CA TYR A 253 34.71 -28.88 9.32
C TYR A 253 34.92 -29.51 10.71
N PRO A 254 34.04 -30.41 11.21
CA PRO A 254 34.31 -31.17 12.42
C PRO A 254 35.50 -32.10 12.17
N ILE A 255 36.65 -31.69 12.68
CA ILE A 255 37.96 -32.33 12.49
C ILE A 255 37.94 -33.81 12.93
N SER A 256 37.06 -34.16 13.87
CA SER A 256 36.84 -35.53 14.38
C SER A 256 36.52 -36.58 13.32
N ASP A 257 35.86 -36.20 12.22
CA ASP A 257 35.37 -37.17 11.22
C ASP A 257 36.40 -37.45 10.11
N ILE A 258 37.45 -36.63 9.99
CA ILE A 258 38.47 -36.75 8.94
C ILE A 258 39.89 -36.91 9.51
N GLU A 259 40.13 -36.68 10.79
CA GLU A 259 41.46 -36.91 11.41
C GLU A 259 42.00 -38.31 11.08
N GLY A 260 41.21 -39.36 11.27
CA GLY A 260 41.61 -40.72 10.91
C GLY A 260 41.88 -40.94 9.41
N ALA A 261 41.11 -40.27 8.54
CA ALA A 261 41.31 -40.36 7.09
C ALA A 261 42.56 -39.58 6.64
N ILE A 262 42.84 -38.42 7.25
CA ILE A 262 44.04 -37.61 6.99
C ILE A 262 45.29 -38.30 7.52
N GLU A 263 45.23 -38.88 8.72
CA GLU A 263 46.33 -39.66 9.27
C GLU A 263 46.61 -40.90 8.42
N SER A 264 45.58 -41.63 7.99
CA SER A 264 45.75 -42.76 7.07
C SER A 264 46.31 -42.34 5.71
N PHE A 265 45.92 -41.16 5.22
CA PHE A 265 46.42 -40.56 3.98
C PHE A 265 47.91 -40.20 4.08
N PHE A 266 48.33 -39.54 5.16
CA PHE A 266 49.73 -39.17 5.36
C PHE A 266 50.62 -40.37 5.73
N GLN A 267 50.10 -41.36 6.47
CA GLN A 267 50.80 -42.62 6.74
C GLN A 267 51.01 -43.43 5.45
N GLY A 268 50.00 -43.52 4.57
CA GLY A 268 50.14 -44.15 3.25
C GLY A 268 51.13 -43.41 2.34
N ALA A 269 51.13 -42.08 2.38
CA ALA A 269 52.10 -41.26 1.64
C ALA A 269 53.53 -41.42 2.16
N GLU A 270 53.75 -41.51 3.49
CA GLU A 270 55.06 -41.77 4.09
C GLU A 270 55.58 -43.18 3.79
N GLN A 271 54.71 -44.21 3.84
CA GLN A 271 55.07 -45.58 3.45
C GLN A 271 55.44 -45.70 1.97
N THR A 272 54.74 -44.96 1.11
CA THR A 272 55.05 -44.88 -0.34
C THR A 272 56.36 -44.13 -0.57
N LYS A 273 56.65 -43.08 0.21
CA LYS A 273 57.94 -42.36 0.16
C LYS A 273 59.13 -43.23 0.60
N GLY A 274 58.92 -44.13 1.57
CA GLY A 274 59.93 -45.09 2.05
C GLY A 274 60.16 -46.30 1.12
N SER A 275 59.16 -46.65 0.30
CA SER A 275 59.20 -47.83 -0.59
C SER A 275 59.69 -47.53 -2.02
N VAL A 276 59.94 -46.26 -2.34
CA VAL A 276 60.40 -45.83 -3.67
C VAL A 276 61.93 -45.81 -3.71
N ILE A 277 62.50 -46.81 -4.40
CA ILE A 277 63.91 -46.78 -4.82
C ILE A 277 64.08 -45.62 -5.82
N PRO A 278 65.12 -44.77 -5.70
CA PRO A 278 65.30 -43.65 -6.62
C PRO A 278 65.51 -44.18 -8.05
N GLY A 279 64.56 -43.91 -8.96
CA GLY A 279 64.76 -44.09 -10.40
C GLY A 279 63.81 -45.02 -11.16
N GLN A 280 62.79 -45.64 -10.56
CA GLN A 280 61.77 -46.37 -11.33
C GLN A 280 60.37 -45.71 -11.27
N PRO A 281 59.64 -45.64 -12.41
CA PRO A 281 58.24 -45.24 -12.42
C PRO A 281 57.38 -46.45 -12.05
N SER A 282 57.00 -46.59 -10.78
CA SER A 282 56.01 -47.58 -10.37
C SER A 282 54.64 -46.91 -10.19
N LEU A 283 53.73 -47.20 -11.12
CA LEU A 283 52.30 -47.19 -10.82
C LEU A 283 52.02 -48.38 -9.90
N ILE A 284 51.92 -48.12 -8.59
CA ILE A 284 51.51 -49.15 -7.64
C ILE A 284 50.00 -49.35 -7.78
N LYS A 285 49.56 -50.59 -8.03
CA LYS A 285 48.14 -50.96 -8.03
C LYS A 285 47.57 -50.87 -6.61
N ILE A 286 46.51 -50.08 -6.47
CA ILE A 286 45.82 -49.72 -5.22
C ILE A 286 44.78 -50.80 -4.88
N ASP A 287 45.20 -52.05 -4.66
CA ASP A 287 44.26 -53.15 -4.37
C ASP A 287 44.35 -53.69 -2.94
N GLN A 288 45.11 -53.07 -2.02
CA GLN A 288 45.28 -53.62 -0.66
C GLN A 288 45.02 -52.67 0.52
N ILE A 289 44.50 -51.45 0.31
CA ILE A 289 44.25 -50.51 1.44
C ILE A 289 42.74 -50.37 1.77
N PHE A 290 41.82 -50.76 0.89
CA PHE A 290 40.38 -50.61 1.11
C PHE A 290 39.69 -51.94 1.39
N LEU A 291 39.79 -52.44 2.63
CA LEU A 291 38.91 -53.53 3.08
C LEU A 291 38.37 -53.36 4.51
N PHE A 292 38.55 -52.20 5.13
CA PHE A 292 37.83 -51.88 6.36
C PHE A 292 36.90 -50.70 6.13
N ASP A 293 35.62 -50.99 6.38
CA ASP A 293 34.53 -50.06 6.68
C ASP A 293 33.55 -49.69 5.55
N LEU A 294 32.89 -50.72 5.01
CA LEU A 294 31.53 -50.61 4.45
C LEU A 294 30.54 -51.27 5.43
N GLY A 295 30.37 -50.66 6.59
CA GLY A 295 29.23 -50.90 7.49
C GLY A 295 28.02 -50.07 7.07
N VAL A 296 27.36 -50.46 5.97
CA VAL A 296 26.02 -49.98 5.62
C VAL A 296 25.14 -51.22 5.45
N GLN A 297 24.28 -51.50 6.43
CA GLN A 297 23.16 -52.42 6.29
C GLN A 297 21.90 -51.65 5.81
N PRO A 298 20.99 -52.34 5.09
CA PRO A 298 19.96 -51.73 4.24
C PRO A 298 18.84 -50.98 4.98
#